data_AF-A0A967YZR4-F1
#
_entry.id   AF-A0A967YZR4-F1
#
_cell.length_a   1.000
_cell.length_b   1.000
_cell.length_c   1.000
_cell.angle_alpha   90.00
_cell.angle_beta   90.00
_cell.angle_gamma   90.00
#
_symmetry.space_group_name_H-M   'P 1'
#
loop_
_entity.id
_entity.type
_entity.pdbx_description
1 polymer ?
#
loop_
_entity_poly.entity_id
_entity_poly.type
_entity_poly.pdbx_seq_one_letter_code
_entity_poly.pdbx_strand_id
1 'polypeptide(L)'
;IKDHTIHYDLPQEQGRLVNQTFYIVNEGEQTSSIAKTQLRSEALDYIKNYMKGIMKGLTMYVSFLNRGPVGAEAAIPAIMISSSCYVQTSG
;
A
#
# COMPACT_ATOMS: atom_id res chain seq x y z
N ILE A 1 -14.15 25.93 1.99
CA ILE A 1 -14.36 25.32 3.33
C ILE A 1 -13.04 25.51 4.08
N LYS A 2 -13.07 26.12 5.27
CA LYS A 2 -11.82 26.47 5.98
C LYS A 2 -11.07 25.19 6.38
N ASP A 3 -9.79 25.09 6.04
CA ASP A 3 -8.91 23.95 6.34
C ASP A 3 -9.24 22.63 5.63
N HIS A 4 -9.98 22.69 4.50
CA HIS A 4 -10.21 21.53 3.63
C HIS A 4 -9.56 21.69 2.26
N THR A 5 -9.20 20.54 1.68
CA THR A 5 -8.72 20.41 0.31
C THR A 5 -9.67 19.54 -0.50
N ILE A 6 -9.73 19.77 -1.81
CA ILE A 6 -10.44 18.92 -2.77
C ILE A 6 -9.39 18.36 -3.74
N HIS A 7 -9.39 17.04 -3.92
CA HIS A 7 -8.50 16.34 -4.84
C HIS A 7 -9.35 15.59 -5.87
N TYR A 8 -8.90 15.58 -7.12
CA TYR A 8 -9.54 14.88 -8.22
C TYR A 8 -8.57 13.84 -8.77
N ASP A 9 -8.92 12.57 -8.62
CA ASP A 9 -8.15 11.48 -9.22
C ASP A 9 -8.41 11.40 -10.73
N LEU A 10 -7.54 10.68 -11.43
CA LEU A 10 -7.72 10.39 -12.84
C LEU A 10 -9.01 9.59 -13.06
N PRO A 11 -9.73 9.77 -14.19
CA PRO A 11 -10.96 9.01 -14.47
C PRO A 11 -10.80 7.49 -14.39
N GLN A 12 -9.58 6.99 -14.63
CA GLN A 12 -9.24 5.58 -14.61
C GLN A 12 -8.89 5.05 -13.20
N GLU A 13 -8.69 5.94 -12.22
CA GLU A 13 -8.21 5.62 -10.86
C GLU A 13 -9.25 5.93 -9.78
N GLN A 14 -10.53 5.78 -10.11
CA GLN A 14 -11.65 6.14 -9.22
C GLN A 14 -12.01 5.08 -8.16
N GLY A 15 -11.33 3.92 -8.16
CA GLY A 15 -11.67 2.83 -7.27
C GLY A 15 -10.59 1.77 -7.15
N ARG A 16 -10.75 0.88 -6.17
CA ARG A 16 -9.79 -0.20 -5.93
C ARG A 16 -9.81 -1.22 -7.06
N LEU A 17 -8.62 -1.51 -7.60
CA LEU A 17 -8.42 -2.52 -8.64
C LEU A 17 -8.36 -3.94 -8.03
N VAL A 18 -9.53 -4.58 -7.91
CA VAL A 18 -9.64 -5.94 -7.34
C VAL A 18 -8.81 -6.96 -8.12
N ASN A 19 -8.75 -6.82 -9.44
CA ASN A 19 -7.94 -7.69 -10.31
C ASN A 19 -6.42 -7.54 -10.11
N GLN A 20 -5.97 -6.47 -9.46
CA GLN A 20 -4.56 -6.22 -9.10
C GLN A 20 -4.31 -6.33 -7.59
N THR A 21 -5.29 -6.82 -6.83
CA THR A 21 -5.14 -7.10 -5.39
C THR A 21 -4.81 -8.58 -5.21
N PHE A 22 -3.69 -8.90 -4.57
CA PHE A 22 -3.21 -10.28 -4.41
C PHE A 22 -2.96 -10.64 -2.96
N TYR A 23 -3.22 -11.89 -2.62
CA TYR A 23 -2.74 -12.54 -1.41
C TYR A 23 -1.46 -13.31 -1.79
N ILE A 24 -0.30 -12.89 -1.28
CA ILE A 24 0.96 -13.59 -1.57
C ILE A 24 1.14 -14.75 -0.60
N VAL A 25 1.33 -15.94 -1.16
CA VAL A 25 1.31 -17.21 -0.43
C VAL A 25 2.62 -17.97 -0.61
N ASN A 26 2.98 -18.80 0.38
CA ASN A 26 4.04 -19.78 0.18
C ASN A 26 3.51 -20.96 -0.66
N GLU A 27 4.43 -21.74 -1.22
CA GLU A 27 4.07 -23.03 -1.81
C GLU A 27 3.39 -23.92 -0.77
N GLY A 28 2.24 -24.49 -1.14
CA GLY A 28 1.45 -25.36 -0.26
C GLY A 28 0.57 -24.65 0.78
N GLU A 29 0.66 -23.32 0.90
CA GLU A 29 -0.19 -22.55 1.81
C GLU A 29 -1.62 -22.44 1.24
N GLN A 30 -2.60 -22.82 2.06
CA GLN A 30 -4.01 -22.75 1.69
C GLN A 30 -4.56 -21.36 1.97
N THR A 31 -5.33 -20.82 1.04
CA THR A 31 -6.06 -19.56 1.23
C THR A 31 -7.54 -19.74 0.94
N SER A 32 -8.33 -18.72 1.28
CA SER A 32 -9.73 -18.66 0.88
C SER A 32 -9.88 -18.77 -0.65
N SER A 33 -10.94 -19.43 -1.11
CA SER A 33 -11.25 -19.59 -2.54
C SER A 33 -11.57 -18.27 -3.27
N ILE A 34 -11.94 -17.23 -2.52
CA ILE A 34 -12.19 -15.88 -3.05
C ILE A 34 -10.93 -15.01 -3.14
N ALA A 35 -9.81 -15.47 -2.58
CA ALA A 35 -8.54 -14.74 -2.61
C ALA A 35 -7.83 -14.97 -3.94
N LYS A 36 -7.53 -13.87 -4.66
CA LYS A 36 -6.63 -13.95 -5.80
C LYS A 36 -5.20 -14.14 -5.27
N THR A 37 -4.64 -15.33 -5.43
CA THR A 37 -3.31 -15.66 -4.90
C THR A 37 -2.20 -15.41 -5.92
N GLN A 38 -0.99 -15.19 -5.40
CA GLN A 38 0.24 -15.17 -6.17
C GLN A 38 1.34 -15.85 -5.35
N LEU A 39 2.20 -16.64 -5.97
CA LEU A 39 3.33 -17.24 -5.27
C LEU A 39 4.31 -16.16 -4.83
N ARG A 40 4.86 -16.31 -3.62
CA ARG A 40 5.81 -15.35 -3.04
C ARG A 40 7.05 -15.14 -3.92
N SER A 41 7.56 -16.19 -4.57
CA SER A 41 8.68 -16.11 -5.51
C SER A 41 8.35 -15.17 -6.68
N GLU A 42 7.22 -15.40 -7.35
CA GLU A 42 6.75 -14.58 -8.46
C GLU A 42 6.53 -13.12 -8.06
N ALA A 43 5.91 -12.89 -6.90
CA ALA A 43 5.67 -11.53 -6.41
C ALA A 43 6.97 -10.81 -6.05
N LEU A 44 7.94 -11.52 -5.45
CA LEU A 44 9.24 -10.96 -5.13
C LEU A 44 10.02 -10.58 -6.39
N ASP A 45 9.99 -11.42 -7.42
CA ASP A 45 10.65 -11.15 -8.69
C ASP A 45 10.02 -9.95 -9.40
N TYR A 46 8.68 -9.85 -9.41
CA TYR A 46 7.97 -8.68 -9.91
C TYR A 46 8.43 -7.39 -9.20
N ILE A 47 8.43 -7.39 -7.87
CA ILE A 47 8.84 -6.23 -7.07
C ILE A 47 10.29 -5.84 -7.35
N LYS A 48 11.22 -6.81 -7.38
CA LYS A 48 12.63 -6.54 -7.70
C LYS A 48 12.80 -5.91 -9.08
N ASN A 49 12.02 -6.36 -10.06
CA ASN A 49 12.09 -5.86 -11.43
C ASN A 49 11.57 -4.42 -11.56
N TYR A 50 10.44 -4.10 -10.93
CA TYR A 50 9.74 -2.84 -11.18
C TYR A 50 9.95 -1.75 -10.13
N MET A 51 10.28 -2.09 -8.87
CA MET A 51 10.40 -1.07 -7.81
C MET A 51 11.74 -0.33 -7.84
N LYS A 52 12.77 -0.85 -8.52
CA LYS A 52 14.10 -0.23 -8.54
C LYS A 52 14.05 1.12 -9.27
N GLY A 53 14.28 2.19 -8.51
CA GLY A 53 14.29 3.56 -9.06
C GLY A 53 12.90 4.16 -9.29
N ILE A 54 11.83 3.55 -8.78
CA ILE A 54 10.45 4.03 -8.97
C ILE A 54 10.22 5.45 -8.41
N MET A 55 11.03 5.87 -7.44
CA MET A 55 10.99 7.22 -6.85
C MET A 55 12.15 8.12 -7.31
N LYS A 56 12.84 7.80 -8.41
CA LYS A 56 13.97 8.60 -8.90
C LYS A 56 13.51 10.03 -9.21
N GLY A 57 14.14 11.02 -8.55
CA GLY A 57 13.80 12.44 -8.72
C GLY A 57 12.58 12.91 -7.91
N LEU A 58 12.01 12.03 -7.07
CA LEU A 58 10.91 12.36 -6.16
C LEU A 58 11.40 12.37 -4.71
N THR A 59 10.66 13.06 -3.84
CA THR A 59 10.87 12.98 -2.39
C THR A 59 10.25 11.68 -1.86
N MET A 60 11.03 10.87 -1.15
CA MET A 60 10.52 9.73 -0.40
C MET A 60 10.09 10.19 0.99
N TYR A 61 8.78 10.15 1.25
CA TYR A 61 8.22 10.41 2.57
C TYR A 61 8.19 9.11 3.38
N VAL A 62 8.53 9.22 4.66
CA VAL A 62 8.50 8.11 5.62
C VAL A 62 7.60 8.51 6.79
N SER A 63 6.46 7.83 6.91
CA SER A 63 5.46 8.05 7.94
C SER A 63 5.55 7.00 9.04
N PHE A 64 5.46 7.45 10.29
CA PHE A 64 5.29 6.61 11.47
C PHE A 64 3.84 6.66 11.91
N LEU A 65 3.13 5.55 11.75
CA LEU A 65 1.69 5.44 12.00
C LEU A 65 1.44 4.43 13.13
N ASN A 66 0.26 4.50 13.76
CA ASN A 66 -0.16 3.51 14.74
C ASN A 66 -1.58 3.05 14.41
N ARG A 67 -1.75 1.74 14.20
CA ARG A 67 -3.07 1.15 14.03
C ARG A 67 -3.67 0.87 15.40
N GLY A 68 -4.69 1.66 15.75
CA GLY A 68 -5.35 1.64 17.05
C GLY A 68 -4.90 2.79 17.97
N PRO A 69 -5.55 2.99 19.13
CA PRO A 69 -5.15 4.02 20.08
C PRO A 69 -3.75 3.78 20.63
N VAL A 70 -2.95 4.84 20.79
CA VAL A 70 -1.62 4.75 21.39
C VAL A 70 -1.74 4.25 22.83
N GLY A 71 -0.92 3.26 23.21
CA GLY A 71 -0.92 2.66 24.54
C GLY A 71 -1.93 1.52 24.75
N ALA A 72 -2.80 1.24 23.78
CA ALA A 72 -3.62 0.04 23.81
C ALA A 72 -2.76 -1.21 23.57
N GLU A 73 -3.10 -2.33 24.22
CA GLU A 73 -2.40 -3.61 24.03
C GLU A 73 -2.43 -4.10 22.57
N ALA A 74 -3.54 -3.82 21.87
CA ALA A 74 -3.73 -4.18 20.47
C ALA A 74 -3.15 -3.14 19.47
N ALA A 75 -2.43 -2.11 19.95
CA ALA A 75 -1.81 -1.11 19.09
C ALA A 75 -0.70 -1.75 18.25
N ILE A 76 -0.72 -1.47 16.94
CA ILE A 76 0.28 -2.01 16.01
C ILE A 76 0.95 -0.83 15.29
N PRO A 77 2.21 -0.48 15.63
CA PRO A 77 2.95 0.55 14.93
C PRO A 77 3.26 0.10 13.50
N ALA A 78 3.27 1.06 12.57
CA ALA A 78 3.51 0.82 11.16
C ALA A 78 4.36 1.93 10.55
N ILE A 79 5.08 1.58 9.48
CA ILE A 79 5.77 2.54 8.63
C ILE A 79 5.12 2.53 7.26
N MET A 80 4.81 3.71 6.73
CA MET A 80 4.37 3.89 5.36
C MET A 80 5.41 4.71 4.60
N ILE A 81 5.82 4.22 3.44
CA ILE A 81 6.76 4.90 2.54
C ILE A 81 6.01 5.24 1.25
N SER A 82 6.04 6.51 0.86
CA SER A 82 5.34 7.00 -0.33
C SER A 82 6.08 8.18 -0.96
N SER A 83 5.95 8.35 -2.27
CA SER A 83 6.36 9.58 -2.97
C SER A 83 5.18 10.53 -3.21
N SER A 84 3.97 10.17 -2.76
CA SER A 84 2.76 10.98 -2.91
C SER A 84 2.49 11.80 -1.65
N CYS A 85 2.49 13.13 -1.81
CA CYS A 85 2.11 14.05 -0.74
C CYS A 85 0.63 13.88 -0.35
N TYR A 86 -0.24 13.56 -1.30
CA TYR A 86 -1.65 13.28 -1.02
C TYR A 86 -1.80 12.13 -0.02
N VAL A 87 -1.14 10.98 -0.29
CA VAL A 87 -1.13 9.83 0.62
C VAL A 87 -0.62 10.20 2.01
N GLN A 88 0.40 11.04 2.10
CA GLN A 88 0.97 11.50 3.37
C GLN A 88 -0.04 12.30 4.20
N THR A 89 -0.91 13.09 3.56
CA THR A 89 -1.88 13.97 4.23
C THR A 89 -3.25 13.32 4.48
N SER A 90 -3.50 12.14 3.91
CA SER A 90 -4.78 11.43 4.02
C SER A 90 -4.78 10.28 5.03
N GLY A 91 -3.61 9.90 5.54
CA GLY A 91 -3.42 8.79 6.48
C GLY A 91 -3.77 9.11 7.93
#